data_AF-A0A8T5AGD9-F1
#
_entry.id   AF-A0A8T5AGD9-F1
#
_cell.length_a   1.000
_cell.length_b   1.000
_cell.length_c   1.000
_cell.angle_alpha   90.00
_cell.angle_beta   90.00
_cell.angle_gamma   90.00
#
_symmetry.space_group_name_H-M   'P 1'
#
loop_
_entity.id
_entity.type
_entity.pdbx_description
1 polymer ?
#
loop_
_entity_poly.entity_id
_entity_poly.type
_entity_poly.pdbx_seq_one_letter_code
_entity_poly.pdbx_strand_id
1 'polypeptide(L)'
;MSKRNQVRYPLLYALILLVIGSALAIFSSNIIVLFLCAELVSVAALFTLFLVIIPSLFPRKVEFIDIFTGGAAKPPYLSSDEIYVPKISILSLKEERGGGESK
;
A
#
# COMPACT_ATOMS: atom_id res chain seq x y z
N MET A 1 3.25 18.52 8.17
CA MET A 1 2.82 17.79 6.94
C MET A 1 2.90 16.28 7.22
N SER A 2 1.78 15.57 7.25
CA SER A 2 1.70 14.18 7.76
C SER A 2 2.37 13.18 6.81
N LYS A 3 3.31 12.35 7.31
CA LYS A 3 4.06 11.32 6.53
C LYS A 3 3.15 10.36 5.74
N ARG A 4 1.89 10.19 6.16
CA ARG A 4 0.89 9.35 5.47
C ARG A 4 0.47 9.90 4.09
N ASN A 5 0.49 11.22 3.90
CA ASN A 5 0.09 11.83 2.64
C ASN A 5 1.19 11.71 1.57
N GLN A 6 2.46 11.57 1.95
CA GLN A 6 3.57 11.49 0.99
C GLN A 6 3.53 10.26 0.08
N VAL A 7 2.92 9.15 0.51
CA VAL A 7 2.83 7.91 -0.28
C VAL A 7 1.60 7.90 -1.20
N ARG A 8 0.57 8.70 -0.87
CA ARG A 8 -0.69 8.76 -1.62
C ARG A 8 -0.57 9.58 -2.90
N TYR A 9 0.13 10.70 -2.84
CA TYR A 9 0.38 11.54 -4.02
C TYR A 9 1.10 10.81 -5.17
N PRO A 10 2.24 10.11 -4.96
CA PRO A 10 2.93 9.44 -6.07
C PRO A 10 2.12 8.32 -6.70
N LEU A 11 1.35 7.55 -5.91
CA LEU A 11 0.46 6.51 -6.42
C LEU A 11 -0.66 7.12 -7.27
N LEU A 12 -1.26 8.23 -6.82
CA LEU A 12 -2.28 8.96 -7.57
C LEU A 12 -1.73 9.45 -8.92
N TYR A 13 -0.54 10.06 -8.92
CA TYR A 13 0.10 10.51 -10.16
C TYR A 13 0.40 9.36 -11.12
N ALA A 14 0.89 8.23 -10.61
CA ALA A 14 1.17 7.05 -11.42
C ALA A 14 -0.11 6.49 -12.06
N LEU A 15 -1.21 6.45 -11.30
CA LEU A 15 -2.50 5.96 -11.80
C LEU A 15 -3.09 6.90 -12.86
N ILE A 16 -2.99 8.21 -12.66
CA ILE A 16 -3.39 9.22 -13.66
C ILE A 16 -2.59 9.05 -14.96
N LEU A 17 -1.26 8.88 -14.86
CA LEU A 17 -0.41 8.64 -16.02
C LEU A 17 -0.77 7.35 -16.77
N LEU A 18 -1.16 6.30 -16.04
CA LEU A 18 -1.58 5.03 -16.62
C LEU A 18 -2.89 5.19 -17.41
N VAL A 19 -3.87 5.91 -16.87
CA VAL A 19 -5.14 6.21 -17.55
C VAL A 19 -4.92 7.09 -18.77
N ILE A 20 -4.14 8.18 -18.64
CA ILE A 20 -3.87 9.10 -19.76
C ILE A 20 -3.07 8.39 -20.86
N GLY A 21 -2.01 7.67 -20.49
CA GLY A 21 -1.16 6.95 -21.45
C GLY A 21 -1.93 5.88 -22.23
N SER A 22 -2.81 5.14 -21.57
CA SER A 22 -3.66 4.14 -22.22
C SER A 22 -4.74 4.78 -23.10
N ALA A 23 -5.37 5.87 -22.66
CA ALA A 23 -6.36 6.60 -23.46
C ALA A 23 -5.74 7.20 -24.74
N LEU A 24 -4.55 7.79 -24.63
CA LEU A 24 -3.82 8.35 -25.78
C LEU A 24 -3.39 7.26 -26.76
N ALA A 25 -3.03 6.06 -26.27
CA ALA A 25 -2.72 4.93 -27.13
C ALA A 25 -3.91 4.51 -28.00
N ILE A 26 -5.13 4.51 -27.46
CA ILE A 26 -6.34 4.11 -28.21
C ILE A 26 -6.64 5.09 -29.36
N PHE A 27 -6.38 6.38 -29.16
CA PHE A 27 -6.69 7.41 -30.16
C PHE A 27 -5.58 7.61 -31.20
N SER A 28 -4.37 7.10 -30.94
CA SER A 28 -3.24 7.27 -31.85
C SER A 28 -3.22 6.23 -32.96
N SER A 29 -3.11 6.68 -34.21
CA SER A 29 -2.86 5.81 -35.37
C SER A 29 -1.38 5.74 -35.77
N ASN A 30 -0.52 6.56 -35.17
CA ASN A 30 0.90 6.61 -35.50
C ASN A 30 1.69 5.61 -34.64
N ILE A 31 2.44 4.71 -35.29
CA ILE A 31 3.22 3.66 -34.63
C ILE A 31 4.26 4.21 -33.64
N ILE A 32 4.87 5.36 -33.94
CA ILE A 32 5.88 5.99 -33.08
C ILE A 32 5.23 6.47 -31.77
N VAL A 33 4.05 7.07 -31.89
CA VAL A 33 3.28 7.55 -30.74
C VAL A 33 2.76 6.38 -29.91
N LEU A 34 2.31 5.29 -30.56
CA LEU A 34 1.91 4.06 -29.86
C LEU A 34 3.07 3.46 -29.05
N PHE A 35 4.27 3.41 -29.62
CA PHE A 35 5.46 2.92 -28.93
C PHE A 35 5.79 3.78 -27.71
N LEU A 36 5.76 5.12 -27.85
CA LEU A 36 5.95 6.05 -26.75
C LEU A 36 4.90 5.86 -25.64
N CYS A 37 3.62 5.70 -26.00
CA CYS A 37 2.55 5.44 -25.04
C CYS A 37 2.75 4.09 -24.33
N ALA A 38 3.17 3.05 -25.05
CA ALA A 38 3.45 1.75 -24.48
C ALA A 38 4.59 1.79 -23.46
N GLU A 39 5.69 2.50 -23.78
CA GLU A 39 6.79 2.73 -22.83
C GLU A 39 6.33 3.50 -21.60
N LEU A 40 5.56 4.57 -21.78
CA LEU A 40 5.05 5.38 -20.68
C LEU A 40 4.15 4.57 -19.73
N VAL A 41 3.24 3.78 -20.28
CA VAL A 41 2.34 2.90 -19.51
C VAL A 41 3.14 1.79 -18.81
N SER A 42 4.13 1.21 -19.47
CA SER A 42 5.06 0.22 -18.90
C SER A 42 5.78 0.77 -17.65
N VAL A 43 6.39 1.96 -17.76
CA VAL A 43 7.10 2.60 -16.64
C VAL A 43 6.14 2.93 -15.51
N ALA A 44 4.96 3.49 -15.80
CA ALA A 44 3.96 3.81 -14.80
C ALA A 44 3.42 2.55 -14.07
N ALA A 45 3.22 1.45 -14.81
CA ALA A 45 2.78 0.17 -14.25
C ALA A 45 3.83 -0.44 -13.33
N LEU A 46 5.10 -0.51 -13.76
CA LEU A 46 6.20 -1.00 -12.92
C LEU A 46 6.39 -0.13 -11.67
N PHE A 47 6.32 1.19 -11.82
CA PHE A 47 6.41 2.11 -10.69
C PHE A 47 5.29 1.89 -9.67
N THR A 48 4.05 1.74 -10.14
CA THR A 48 2.89 1.44 -9.29
C THR A 48 3.06 0.10 -8.57
N LEU A 49 3.53 -0.92 -9.29
CA LEU A 49 3.80 -2.23 -8.74
C LEU A 49 4.83 -2.17 -7.61
N PHE A 50 5.94 -1.45 -7.79
CA PHE A 50 6.94 -1.29 -6.73
C PHE A 50 6.44 -0.49 -5.53
N LEU A 51 5.61 0.55 -5.75
CA LEU A 51 4.99 1.30 -4.65
C LEU A 51 4.10 0.43 -3.75
N VAL A 52 3.51 -0.63 -4.30
CA VAL A 52 2.66 -1.57 -3.55
C VAL A 52 3.47 -2.73 -2.97
N ILE A 53 4.38 -3.32 -3.75
CA ILE A 53 5.14 -4.51 -3.35
C ILE A 53 6.14 -4.20 -2.25
N ILE A 54 6.90 -3.10 -2.35
CA ILE A 54 7.94 -2.76 -1.36
C ILE A 54 7.38 -2.70 0.07
N PRO A 55 6.32 -1.92 0.39
CA PRO A 55 5.76 -1.91 1.74
C PRO A 55 5.13 -3.25 2.14
N SER A 56 4.69 -4.07 1.18
CA SER A 56 4.14 -5.41 1.47
C SER A 56 5.23 -6.42 1.86
N LEU A 57 6.45 -6.31 1.33
CA LEU A 57 7.56 -7.21 1.62
C LEU A 57 8.21 -6.94 3.00
N PHE A 58 8.03 -5.74 3.55
CA PHE A 58 8.61 -5.35 4.84
C PHE A 58 7.52 -5.17 5.90
N PRO A 59 7.07 -6.27 6.55
CA PRO A 59 6.07 -6.21 7.60
C PRO A 59 6.61 -5.46 8.84
N ARG A 60 5.70 -4.87 9.63
CA ARG A 60 6.07 -4.10 10.83
C ARG A 60 5.94 -5.00 12.07
N LYS A 61 6.89 -4.91 12.98
CA LYS A 61 6.79 -5.51 14.32
C LYS A 61 5.66 -4.82 15.09
N VAL A 62 4.77 -5.58 15.72
CA VAL A 62 3.71 -5.07 16.60
C VAL A 62 3.83 -5.68 17.98
N GLU A 63 3.31 -5.00 18.99
CA GLU A 63 3.32 -5.51 20.35
C GLU A 63 2.16 -6.51 20.57
N PHE A 64 2.37 -7.48 21.45
CA PHE A 64 1.38 -8.52 21.79
C PHE A 64 0.01 -8.01 22.20
N ILE A 65 -0.05 -6.81 22.77
CA ILE A 65 -1.26 -6.26 23.37
C ILE A 65 -2.33 -5.94 22.31
N ASP A 66 -1.92 -5.76 21.05
CA ASP A 66 -2.77 -5.31 19.95
C ASP A 66 -3.32 -6.46 19.08
N ILE A 67 -3.07 -7.72 19.46
CA ILE A 67 -3.45 -8.90 18.66
C ILE A 67 -4.27 -9.86 19.51
N PHE A 68 -5.52 -10.07 19.11
CA PHE A 68 -6.37 -11.13 19.66
C PHE A 68 -5.81 -12.51 19.27
N THR A 69 -5.02 -13.12 20.14
CA THR A 69 -4.48 -14.49 19.96
C THR A 69 -5.54 -15.59 20.19
N GLY A 70 -6.83 -15.24 20.23
CA GLY A 70 -7.93 -16.20 20.14
C GLY A 70 -8.00 -17.27 21.24
N GLY A 71 -7.34 -17.07 22.39
CA GLY A 71 -7.34 -18.06 23.46
C GLY A 71 -7.05 -17.46 24.82
N ALA A 72 -8.09 -17.17 25.59
CA ALA A 72 -8.03 -16.58 26.93
C ALA A 72 -7.44 -17.49 28.04
N ALA A 73 -6.69 -18.54 27.71
CA ALA A 73 -6.26 -19.53 28.70
C ALA A 73 -4.93 -20.27 28.41
N LYS A 74 -4.15 -19.88 27.39
CA LYS A 74 -2.87 -20.54 27.08
C LYS A 74 -1.74 -19.52 27.01
N PRO A 75 -0.58 -19.74 27.66
CA PRO A 75 0.55 -18.82 27.58
C PRO A 75 0.94 -18.64 26.10
N PRO A 76 1.41 -17.45 25.71
CA PRO A 76 1.67 -17.12 24.31
C PRO A 76 2.72 -18.09 23.76
N TYR A 77 2.35 -18.85 22.73
CA TYR A 77 3.27 -19.72 21.97
C TYR A 77 4.24 -18.94 21.08
N LEU A 78 4.11 -17.63 21.08
CA LEU A 78 4.92 -16.70 20.32
C LEU A 78 5.74 -15.90 21.32
N SER A 79 6.97 -15.57 20.96
CA SER A 79 7.78 -14.59 21.68
C SER A 79 7.51 -13.18 21.14
N SER A 80 7.81 -12.13 21.92
CA SER A 80 7.54 -10.72 21.54
C SER A 80 8.30 -10.29 20.29
N ASP A 81 9.27 -11.11 19.91
CA ASP A 81 10.15 -10.89 18.79
C ASP A 81 9.64 -11.51 17.49
N GLU A 82 8.65 -12.41 17.55
CA GLU A 82 8.16 -13.17 16.40
C GLU A 82 6.90 -12.59 15.74
N ILE A 83 6.37 -11.50 16.29
CA ILE A 83 5.11 -10.94 15.81
C ILE A 83 5.36 -9.85 14.77
N TYR A 84 4.89 -10.13 13.56
CA TYR A 84 4.90 -9.19 12.45
C TYR A 84 3.52 -9.06 11.83
N VAL A 85 3.11 -7.82 11.52
CA VAL A 85 1.86 -7.53 10.82
C VAL A 85 2.19 -6.94 9.45
N PRO A 86 1.50 -7.36 8.38
CA PRO A 86 1.67 -6.77 7.07
C PRO A 86 1.39 -5.28 7.13
N LYS A 87 2.35 -4.47 6.64
CA LYS A 87 2.21 -3.02 6.58
C LYS A 87 1.37 -2.66 5.34
N ILE A 88 0.07 -2.93 5.40
CA ILE A 88 -0.85 -2.56 4.33
C ILE A 88 -0.99 -1.03 4.31
N SER A 89 -0.19 -0.37 3.48
CA SER A 89 -0.10 1.10 3.40
C SER A 89 -1.37 1.77 2.88
N ILE A 90 -2.20 1.02 2.15
CA ILE A 90 -3.40 1.53 1.46
C ILE A 90 -4.64 1.47 2.37
N LEU A 91 -4.71 0.46 3.23
CA LEU A 91 -5.77 0.25 4.23
C LEU A 91 -5.19 0.44 5.63
N SER A 92 -4.71 1.64 5.93
CA SER A 92 -4.74 2.10 7.33
C SER A 92 -6.21 2.34 7.66
N LEU A 93 -6.96 1.23 7.82
CA LEU A 93 -8.25 1.22 8.47
C LEU A 93 -8.02 1.96 9.78
N LYS A 94 -8.74 3.06 9.89
CA LYS A 94 -8.83 3.85 11.10
C LYS A 94 -9.31 2.86 12.17
N GLU A 95 -8.38 2.36 12.97
CA GLU A 95 -8.71 1.79 14.26
C GLU A 95 -9.22 2.97 15.08
N GLU A 96 -10.52 3.21 14.92
CA GLU A 96 -11.33 4.07 15.76
C GLU A 96 -11.06 3.62 17.19
N ARG A 97 -10.52 4.55 17.98
CA ARG A 97 -10.50 4.52 19.43
C ARG A 97 -11.81 3.97 19.98
N GLY A 98 -11.80 2.72 20.41
CA GLY A 98 -12.81 2.15 21.30
C GLY A 98 -12.20 1.95 22.68
N GLY A 99 -12.56 2.82 23.61
CA GLY A 99 -12.11 2.82 25.02
C GLY A 99 -11.98 4.28 25.48
N GLY A 100 -13.04 4.95 25.89
CA GLY A 100 -13.93 4.53 26.98
C GLY A 100 -13.37 5.14 28.27
N GLU A 101 -14.13 6.06 28.86
CA GLU A 101 -13.82 6.85 30.05
C GLU A 101 -13.06 6.11 31.16
N SER A 102 -12.16 6.82 31.85
CA SER A 102 -12.29 6.97 33.30
C SER A 102 -11.63 8.28 33.74
N LYS A 103 -12.44 9.13 34.37
CA LYS A 103 -11.97 10.07 35.39
C LYS A 103 -11.41 9.31 36.59
#